data_AF-A0A074S275-F1
#
_entry.id   AF-A0A074S275-F1
#
_cell.length_a   1.000
_cell.length_b   1.000
_cell.length_c   1.000
_cell.angle_alpha   90.00
_cell.angle_beta   90.00
_cell.angle_gamma   90.00
#
_symmetry.space_group_name_H-M   'P 1'
#
loop_
_entity.id
_entity.type
_entity.pdbx_description
1 polymer ?
#
loop_
_entity_poly.entity_id
_entity_poly.type
_entity_poly.pdbx_seq_one_letter_code
_entity_poly.pdbx_strand_id
1 'polypeptide(L)'
;MEVENSDRSLYAPVLRGLTYLQHAPTPFITTFILIHLSAPALASIGGTEVANQVMLLGREYYHGVPQENLLVYLPITIHVGASLVKRTVKLGHQILVGPRTDSRLNTHESTTANTSPLTVPDILVWTGYPLFLVLVPHIATHRLIPSTPAPPISSISPSELDYAFVHFGLKNWPIRSWAMYAVLVGSGITHAIYGMPVVWRQMILKILKKFRAVHSESRLGTLWRVSPKTGLLGISVVLLGVMRISRENLFISRLAETRMASVYRMSVLYRW
;
A
#
# COMPACT_ATOMS: atom_id res chain seq x y z
N MET A 1 -28.94 -21.36 30.15
CA MET A 1 -29.04 -21.39 28.67
C MET A 1 -29.12 -19.98 28.05
N GLU A 2 -28.76 -18.91 28.78
CA GLU A 2 -28.86 -17.51 28.29
C GLU A 2 -27.55 -16.90 27.77
N VAL A 3 -26.39 -17.53 28.02
CA VAL A 3 -25.08 -16.95 27.65
C VAL A 3 -24.84 -16.96 26.13
N GLU A 4 -25.44 -17.89 25.39
CA GLU A 4 -25.16 -18.06 23.95
C GLU A 4 -25.75 -16.95 23.06
N ASN A 5 -26.73 -16.18 23.56
CA ASN A 5 -27.43 -15.19 22.74
C ASN A 5 -26.75 -13.80 22.72
N SER A 6 -25.91 -13.49 23.73
CA SER A 6 -25.25 -12.19 23.85
C SER A 6 -24.06 -12.03 22.88
N ASP A 7 -23.27 -13.09 22.69
CA ASP A 7 -22.06 -13.04 21.84
C ASP A 7 -22.38 -12.89 20.34
N ARG A 8 -23.55 -13.36 19.90
CA ARG A 8 -24.03 -13.15 18.51
C ARG A 8 -24.45 -11.70 18.25
N SER A 9 -24.83 -10.96 19.29
CA SER A 9 -25.34 -9.58 19.20
C SER A 9 -24.24 -8.58 18.81
N LEU A 10 -23.02 -8.73 19.36
CA LEU A 10 -21.95 -7.74 19.18
C LEU A 10 -21.05 -7.98 17.96
N TYR A 11 -20.95 -9.21 17.47
CA TYR A 11 -20.08 -9.56 16.35
C TYR A 11 -20.38 -8.77 15.06
N ALA A 12 -21.65 -8.71 14.66
CA ALA A 12 -22.05 -8.02 13.43
C ALA A 12 -21.85 -6.49 13.48
N PRO A 13 -22.20 -5.78 14.57
CA PRO A 13 -21.81 -4.38 14.76
C PRO A 13 -20.29 -4.15 14.70
N VAL A 14 -19.50 -4.97 15.40
CA VAL A 14 -18.03 -4.84 15.43
C VAL A 14 -17.43 -4.99 14.03
N LEU A 15 -17.82 -6.03 13.29
CA LEU A 15 -17.34 -6.21 11.91
C LEU A 15 -17.75 -5.08 10.96
N ARG A 16 -18.93 -4.49 11.15
CA ARG A 16 -19.37 -3.32 10.38
C ARG A 16 -18.51 -2.11 10.69
N GLY A 17 -18.25 -1.84 11.97
CA GLY A 17 -17.36 -0.76 12.41
C GLY A 17 -15.94 -0.91 11.85
N LEU A 18 -15.35 -2.11 11.98
CA LEU A 18 -14.02 -2.40 11.43
C LEU A 18 -13.97 -2.28 9.91
N THR A 19 -15.02 -2.68 9.20
CA THR A 19 -15.10 -2.50 7.73
C THR A 19 -15.17 -1.03 7.35
N TYR A 20 -15.91 -0.22 8.12
CA TYR A 20 -15.95 1.22 7.89
C TYR A 20 -14.57 1.86 8.14
N LEU A 21 -13.93 1.56 9.28
CA LEU A 21 -12.59 2.04 9.59
C LEU A 21 -11.55 1.60 8.56
N GLN A 22 -11.67 0.39 8.03
CA GLN A 22 -10.80 -0.10 6.96
C GLN A 22 -10.95 0.73 5.67
N HIS A 23 -12.16 1.16 5.31
CA HIS A 23 -12.44 1.81 4.01
C HIS A 23 -12.43 3.34 4.06
N ALA A 24 -12.82 3.95 5.18
CA ALA A 24 -12.81 5.41 5.35
C ALA A 24 -11.48 6.10 4.97
N PRO A 25 -10.29 5.59 5.34
CA PRO A 25 -9.01 6.25 5.03
C PRO A 25 -8.54 6.06 3.57
N THR A 26 -9.19 5.22 2.76
CA THR A 26 -8.66 4.87 1.43
C THR A 26 -8.56 6.03 0.44
N PRO A 27 -9.41 7.08 0.47
CA PRO A 27 -9.19 8.25 -0.39
C PRO A 27 -7.86 8.96 -0.10
N PHE A 28 -7.49 9.13 1.17
CA PHE A 28 -6.21 9.72 1.56
C PHE A 28 -5.03 8.86 1.10
N ILE A 29 -5.11 7.54 1.34
CA ILE A 29 -4.09 6.58 0.88
C ILE A 29 -3.96 6.60 -0.64
N THR A 30 -5.09 6.68 -1.37
CA THR A 30 -5.10 6.73 -2.84
C THR A 30 -4.40 7.99 -3.34
N THR A 31 -4.75 9.15 -2.78
CA THR A 31 -4.11 10.43 -3.13
C THR A 31 -2.61 10.39 -2.85
N PHE A 32 -2.20 9.89 -1.68
CA PHE A 32 -0.79 9.72 -1.34
C PHE A 32 -0.07 8.82 -2.36
N ILE A 33 -0.62 7.64 -2.68
CA ILE A 33 -0.01 6.71 -3.65
C ILE A 33 0.11 7.35 -5.03
N LEU A 34 -0.92 8.07 -5.50
CA LEU A 34 -0.86 8.74 -6.81
C LEU A 34 0.27 9.77 -6.86
N ILE A 35 0.37 10.63 -5.85
CA ILE A 35 1.42 11.66 -5.80
C ILE A 35 2.79 10.99 -5.63
N HIS A 36 2.92 10.02 -4.72
CA HIS A 36 4.17 9.34 -4.43
C HIS A 36 4.70 8.52 -5.61
N LEU A 37 3.83 7.82 -6.35
CA LEU A 37 4.23 7.05 -7.53
C LEU A 37 4.42 7.89 -8.79
N SER A 38 3.98 9.17 -8.81
CA SER A 38 4.18 10.03 -9.97
C SER A 38 5.65 10.36 -10.24
N ALA A 39 6.45 10.62 -9.19
CA ALA A 39 7.88 10.90 -9.32
C ALA A 39 8.69 9.72 -9.91
N PRO A 40 8.60 8.48 -9.39
CA PRO A 40 9.31 7.36 -10.00
C PRO A 40 8.69 6.93 -11.33
N ALA A 41 7.42 7.22 -11.61
CA ALA A 41 6.86 7.02 -12.94
C ALA A 41 7.48 7.98 -13.97
N LEU A 42 7.57 9.27 -13.65
CA LEU A 42 8.10 10.28 -14.57
C LEU A 42 9.62 10.19 -14.77
N ALA A 43 10.34 9.52 -13.86
CA ALA A 43 11.72 9.11 -14.08
C ALA A 43 11.92 8.27 -15.36
N SER A 44 10.88 7.55 -15.83
CA SER A 44 10.97 6.76 -17.06
C SER A 44 11.22 7.61 -18.31
N ILE A 45 10.88 8.90 -18.28
CA ILE A 45 11.06 9.85 -19.38
C ILE A 45 12.22 10.79 -19.08
N GLY A 46 12.24 11.38 -17.89
CA GLY A 46 13.14 12.49 -17.55
C GLY A 46 14.27 12.15 -16.56
N GLY A 47 14.41 10.88 -16.17
CA GLY A 47 15.47 10.45 -15.26
C GLY A 47 15.32 10.99 -13.84
N THR A 48 16.45 11.01 -13.11
CA THR A 48 16.51 11.47 -11.70
C THR A 48 16.06 12.93 -11.54
N GLU A 49 16.38 13.80 -12.49
CA GLU A 49 16.07 15.23 -12.42
C GLU A 49 14.56 15.51 -12.39
N VAL A 50 13.81 14.96 -13.34
CA VAL A 50 12.34 15.13 -13.36
C VAL A 50 11.69 14.48 -12.14
N ALA A 51 12.20 13.32 -11.71
CA ALA A 51 11.71 12.67 -10.49
C ALA A 51 11.90 13.55 -9.25
N ASN A 52 13.06 14.21 -9.14
CA ASN A 52 13.34 15.18 -8.08
C ASN A 52 12.37 16.37 -8.10
N GLN A 53 12.13 16.97 -9.26
CA GLN A 53 11.19 18.09 -9.39
C GLN A 53 9.76 17.70 -8.97
N VAL A 54 9.29 16.52 -9.39
CA VAL A 54 7.96 16.01 -9.04
C VAL A 54 7.88 15.65 -7.55
N MET A 55 8.96 15.09 -6.98
CA MET A 55 9.04 14.83 -5.55
C MET A 55 8.93 16.11 -4.73
N LEU A 56 9.52 17.23 -5.17
CA LEU A 56 9.38 18.52 -4.49
C LEU A 56 7.90 18.97 -4.41
N LEU A 57 7.14 18.78 -5.49
CA LEU A 57 5.68 19.03 -5.48
C LEU A 57 4.95 18.13 -4.47
N GLY A 58 5.33 16.85 -4.41
CA GLY A 58 4.76 15.92 -3.44
C GLY A 58 5.05 16.32 -1.99
N ARG A 59 6.22 16.90 -1.72
CA ARG A 59 6.58 17.39 -0.38
C ARG A 59 5.67 18.51 0.09
N GLU A 60 5.36 19.46 -0.78
CA GLU A 60 4.44 20.56 -0.43
C GLU A 60 3.06 20.02 -0.02
N TYR A 61 2.61 18.93 -0.64
CA TYR A 61 1.26 18.41 -0.41
C TYR A 61 1.09 17.61 0.89
N TYR A 62 2.04 16.74 1.23
CA TYR A 62 1.87 15.82 2.37
C TYR A 62 3.06 15.74 3.33
N HIS A 63 4.14 16.47 3.09
CA HIS A 63 5.34 16.39 3.93
C HIS A 63 5.36 17.56 4.94
N GLY A 64 5.53 17.23 6.22
CA GLY A 64 5.56 18.22 7.30
C GLY A 64 4.71 17.79 8.49
N VAL A 65 4.95 18.40 9.65
CA VAL A 65 4.10 18.22 10.84
C VAL A 65 3.09 19.36 10.85
N PRO A 66 1.78 19.10 10.91
CA PRO A 66 1.13 17.80 11.19
C PRO A 66 0.69 16.97 9.96
N GLN A 67 0.88 17.47 8.74
CA GLN A 67 0.29 16.92 7.51
C GLN A 67 0.65 15.45 7.28
N GLU A 68 1.91 15.08 7.43
CA GLU A 68 2.36 13.70 7.18
C GLU A 68 1.71 12.71 8.15
N ASN A 69 1.60 13.10 9.43
CA ASN A 69 0.96 12.28 10.45
C ASN A 69 -0.51 12.06 10.14
N LEU A 70 -1.21 13.11 9.69
CA LEU A 70 -2.65 13.09 9.46
C LEU A 70 -3.05 12.50 8.10
N LEU A 71 -2.26 12.73 7.05
CA LEU A 71 -2.59 12.35 5.67
C LEU A 71 -1.96 11.02 5.24
N VAL A 72 -0.89 10.57 5.91
CA VAL A 72 -0.17 9.35 5.53
C VAL A 72 -0.20 8.32 6.66
N TYR A 73 0.41 8.63 7.82
CA TYR A 73 0.57 7.64 8.88
C TYR A 73 -0.75 7.22 9.53
N LEU A 74 -1.61 8.18 9.87
CA LEU A 74 -2.90 7.89 10.50
C LEU A 74 -3.82 7.07 9.55
N PRO A 75 -4.03 7.46 8.27
CA PRO A 75 -4.83 6.67 7.33
C PRO A 75 -4.30 5.24 7.13
N ILE A 76 -2.99 5.07 6.94
CA ILE A 76 -2.38 3.74 6.77
C ILE A 76 -2.56 2.90 8.04
N THR A 77 -2.34 3.50 9.22
CA THR A 77 -2.47 2.80 10.51
C THR A 77 -3.91 2.35 10.74
N ILE A 78 -4.89 3.21 10.51
CA ILE A 78 -6.31 2.86 10.63
C ILE A 78 -6.67 1.75 9.64
N HIS A 79 -6.25 1.88 8.37
CA HIS A 79 -6.56 0.90 7.32
C HIS A 79 -5.99 -0.49 7.63
N VAL A 80 -4.70 -0.56 7.95
CA VAL A 80 -4.00 -1.82 8.25
C VAL A 80 -4.47 -2.39 9.58
N GLY A 81 -4.56 -1.55 10.62
CA GLY A 81 -5.02 -1.94 11.95
C GLY A 81 -6.42 -2.53 11.93
N ALA A 82 -7.38 -1.85 11.29
CA ALA A 82 -8.74 -2.36 11.14
C ALA A 82 -8.78 -3.68 10.36
N SER A 83 -7.93 -3.83 9.33
CA SER A 83 -7.82 -5.07 8.55
C SER A 83 -7.30 -6.24 9.39
N LEU A 84 -6.28 -6.01 10.22
CA LEU A 84 -5.71 -7.04 11.11
C LEU A 84 -6.71 -7.45 12.19
N VAL A 85 -7.30 -6.48 12.90
CA VAL A 85 -8.30 -6.75 13.95
C VAL A 85 -9.52 -7.47 13.37
N LYS A 86 -9.97 -7.10 12.17
CA LYS A 86 -11.07 -7.79 11.51
C LYS A 86 -10.77 -9.25 11.20
N ARG A 87 -9.51 -9.57 10.84
CA ARG A 87 -9.08 -10.96 10.60
C ARG A 87 -9.00 -11.74 11.90
N THR A 88 -8.45 -11.16 12.98
CA THR A 88 -8.38 -11.83 14.28
C THR A 88 -9.76 -12.08 14.87
N VAL A 89 -10.69 -11.12 14.76
CA VAL A 89 -12.09 -11.27 15.20
C VAL A 89 -12.79 -12.39 14.41
N LYS A 90 -12.61 -12.44 13.09
CA LYS A 90 -13.20 -13.52 12.26
C LYS A 90 -12.62 -14.89 12.61
N LEU A 91 -11.30 -14.98 12.77
CA LEU A 91 -10.62 -16.22 13.13
C LEU A 91 -11.06 -16.71 14.52
N GLY A 92 -11.07 -15.82 15.51
CA GLY A 92 -11.52 -16.12 16.86
C GLY A 92 -12.97 -16.58 16.89
N HIS A 93 -13.86 -15.90 16.15
CA HIS A 93 -15.26 -16.32 16.02
C HIS A 93 -15.40 -17.71 15.38
N GLN A 94 -14.62 -18.01 14.34
CA GLN A 94 -14.62 -19.31 13.68
C GLN A 94 -14.11 -20.44 14.60
N ILE A 95 -13.11 -20.17 15.43
CA ILE A 95 -12.58 -21.15 16.40
C ILE A 95 -13.59 -21.39 17.53
N LEU A 96 -14.21 -20.34 18.06
CA LEU A 96 -15.11 -20.43 19.23
C LEU A 96 -16.49 -20.98 18.90
N VAL A 97 -17.09 -20.54 17.79
CA VAL A 97 -18.46 -20.95 17.39
C VAL A 97 -18.42 -22.19 16.49
N GLY A 98 -17.22 -22.61 16.07
CA GLY A 98 -17.00 -23.67 15.12
C GLY A 98 -17.19 -23.21 13.67
N PRO A 99 -16.61 -23.92 12.70
CA PRO A 99 -16.89 -23.69 11.30
C PRO A 99 -18.38 -23.88 11.08
N ARG A 100 -19.04 -22.84 10.56
CA ARG A 100 -20.42 -22.95 10.09
C ARG A 100 -20.37 -23.93 8.92
N THR A 101 -20.71 -25.18 9.21
CA THR A 101 -20.96 -26.18 8.18
C THR A 101 -22.26 -25.73 7.54
N ASP A 102 -22.18 -24.84 6.56
CA ASP A 102 -23.29 -24.60 5.65
C ASP A 102 -23.46 -25.89 4.87
N SER A 103 -24.16 -26.84 5.50
CA SER A 103 -24.70 -28.05 4.93
C SER A 103 -25.84 -27.65 3.99
N ARG A 104 -25.50 -26.89 2.94
CA ARG A 104 -26.22 -26.91 1.67
C ARG A 104 -25.47 -27.86 0.76
N LEU A 105 -25.56 -29.14 1.15
CA LEU A 105 -25.46 -30.25 0.24
C LEU A 105 -26.56 -30.06 -0.81
N ASN A 106 -26.19 -29.49 -1.95
CA ASN A 106 -26.81 -29.79 -3.23
C ASN A 106 -25.67 -30.11 -4.20
N THR A 107 -25.36 -31.41 -4.26
CA THR A 107 -25.19 -32.16 -5.51
C THR A 107 -24.82 -31.33 -6.75
N HIS A 108 -23.54 -31.31 -7.10
CA HIS A 108 -23.09 -32.03 -8.29
C HIS A 108 -21.57 -32.18 -8.29
N GLU A 109 -21.18 -33.44 -8.26
CA GLU A 109 -19.89 -34.00 -8.65
C GLU A 109 -19.48 -33.48 -10.04
N SER A 110 -18.26 -32.97 -10.17
CA SER A 110 -17.49 -33.01 -11.42
C SER A 110 -16.02 -32.72 -11.12
N THR A 111 -15.30 -33.83 -11.07
CA THR A 111 -13.86 -34.00 -11.07
C THR A 111 -13.24 -33.33 -12.29
N THR A 112 -12.82 -32.08 -12.16
CA THR A 112 -11.69 -31.53 -12.91
C THR A 112 -10.83 -30.77 -11.91
N ALA A 113 -9.51 -30.92 -12.01
CA ALA A 113 -8.54 -30.15 -11.26
C ALA A 113 -8.62 -28.67 -11.70
N ASN A 114 -9.70 -28.00 -11.33
CA ASN A 114 -9.93 -26.59 -11.60
C ASN A 114 -9.13 -25.82 -10.57
N THR A 115 -8.01 -25.25 -10.99
CA THR A 115 -7.43 -24.08 -10.34
C THR A 115 -8.53 -23.03 -10.21
N SER A 116 -9.20 -22.99 -9.05
CA SER A 116 -10.25 -22.01 -8.80
C SER A 116 -9.63 -20.63 -8.99
N PRO A 117 -10.19 -19.76 -9.84
CA PRO A 117 -9.64 -18.43 -10.04
C PRO A 117 -9.62 -17.72 -8.68
N LEU A 118 -8.47 -17.14 -8.32
CA LEU A 118 -8.29 -16.38 -7.08
C LEU A 118 -9.43 -15.37 -6.93
N THR A 119 -10.12 -15.39 -5.79
CA THR A 119 -11.19 -14.44 -5.52
C THR A 119 -10.57 -13.07 -5.20
N VAL A 120 -11.33 -11.97 -5.39
CA VAL A 120 -10.84 -10.62 -5.05
C VAL A 120 -10.35 -10.52 -3.59
N PRO A 121 -11.04 -11.08 -2.58
CA PRO A 121 -10.52 -11.19 -1.22
C PRO A 121 -9.15 -11.86 -1.14
N ASP A 122 -8.93 -12.95 -1.90
CA ASP A 122 -7.65 -13.65 -1.90
C ASP A 122 -6.54 -12.75 -2.45
N ILE A 123 -6.78 -12.06 -3.57
CA ILE A 123 -5.80 -11.14 -4.18
C ILE A 123 -5.44 -10.01 -3.21
N LEU A 124 -6.42 -9.42 -2.52
CA LEU A 124 -6.19 -8.36 -1.54
C LEU A 124 -5.35 -8.85 -0.34
N VAL A 125 -5.53 -10.09 0.09
CA VAL A 125 -4.72 -10.70 1.14
C VAL A 125 -3.31 -10.98 0.65
N TRP A 126 -3.18 -11.63 -0.52
CA TRP A 126 -1.90 -12.01 -1.11
C TRP A 126 -1.04 -10.82 -1.52
N THR A 127 -1.64 -9.69 -1.84
CA THR A 127 -0.91 -8.43 -2.08
C THR A 127 -0.69 -7.64 -0.80
N GLY A 128 -1.63 -7.70 0.17
CA GLY A 128 -1.56 -6.92 1.40
C GLY A 128 -0.43 -7.34 2.34
N TYR A 129 -0.17 -8.65 2.50
CA TYR A 129 0.91 -9.13 3.36
C TYR A 129 2.32 -8.78 2.86
N PRO A 130 2.72 -9.11 1.62
CA PRO A 130 4.02 -8.72 1.13
C PRO A 130 4.17 -7.19 1.10
N LEU A 131 3.11 -6.45 0.73
CA LEU A 131 3.10 -5.00 0.79
C LEU A 131 3.40 -4.49 2.20
N PHE A 132 2.70 -4.99 3.22
CA PHE A 132 2.95 -4.60 4.61
C PHE A 132 4.38 -4.92 5.05
N LEU A 133 4.87 -6.11 4.71
CA LEU A 133 6.22 -6.57 5.06
C LEU A 133 7.31 -5.67 4.47
N VAL A 134 7.16 -5.20 3.22
CA VAL A 134 8.15 -4.33 2.57
C VAL A 134 7.92 -2.84 2.82
N LEU A 135 6.70 -2.43 3.16
CA LEU A 135 6.35 -1.05 3.46
C LEU A 135 7.03 -0.57 4.74
N VAL A 136 7.06 -1.39 5.79
CA VAL A 136 7.71 -1.05 7.07
C VAL A 136 9.19 -0.68 6.88
N PRO A 137 10.04 -1.52 6.29
CA PRO A 137 11.44 -1.17 6.07
C PRO A 137 11.63 -0.08 5.00
N HIS A 138 10.69 0.08 4.05
CA HIS A 138 10.71 1.22 3.13
C HIS A 138 10.55 2.55 3.90
N ILE A 139 9.53 2.66 4.77
CA ILE A 139 9.33 3.81 5.65
C ILE A 139 10.54 4.02 6.57
N ALA A 140 11.07 2.94 7.16
CA ALA A 140 12.24 3.04 8.02
C ALA A 140 13.45 3.62 7.27
N THR A 141 13.77 3.08 6.10
CA THR A 141 14.97 3.45 5.33
C THR A 141 14.86 4.84 4.70
N HIS A 142 13.68 5.22 4.20
CA HIS A 142 13.49 6.49 3.49
C HIS A 142 12.94 7.63 4.34
N ARG A 143 12.54 7.36 5.60
CA ARG A 143 11.94 8.40 6.45
C ARG A 143 12.45 8.42 7.89
N LEU A 144 12.43 7.28 8.59
CA LEU A 144 12.72 7.25 10.04
C LEU A 144 14.20 7.22 10.38
N ILE A 145 14.99 6.38 9.70
CA ILE A 145 16.43 6.28 9.93
C ILE A 145 17.15 7.57 9.50
N PRO A 146 16.88 8.17 8.32
CA PRO A 146 17.50 9.43 7.93
C PRO A 146 17.29 10.59 8.90
N SER A 147 16.17 10.63 9.63
CA SER A 147 15.87 11.70 10.60
C SER A 147 16.55 11.51 11.96
N THR A 148 17.34 10.44 12.11
CA THR A 148 18.06 10.15 13.36
C THR A 148 19.22 11.14 13.56
N PRO A 149 19.35 11.76 14.75
CA PRO A 149 20.42 12.74 15.02
C PRO A 149 21.80 12.10 15.27
N ALA A 150 21.88 10.77 15.36
CA ALA A 150 23.11 10.05 15.64
C ALA A 150 24.14 10.23 14.50
N PRO A 151 25.41 10.50 14.83
CA PRO A 151 26.47 10.52 13.82
C PRO A 151 26.67 9.10 13.22
N PRO A 152 27.03 9.01 11.94
CA PRO A 152 27.32 10.11 11.02
C PRO A 152 26.09 10.67 10.29
N ILE A 153 24.88 10.10 10.49
CA ILE A 153 23.65 10.48 9.77
C ILE A 153 23.28 11.95 10.06
N SER A 154 23.34 12.35 11.33
CA SER A 154 23.16 13.74 11.78
C SER A 154 21.92 14.42 11.17
N SER A 155 20.77 13.71 11.16
CA SER A 155 19.50 14.16 10.57
C SER A 155 19.63 14.65 9.13
N ILE A 156 19.61 13.72 8.17
CA ILE A 156 19.67 14.06 6.73
C ILE A 156 18.57 15.06 6.38
N SER A 157 18.96 16.16 5.76
CA SER A 157 18.00 17.22 5.41
C SER A 157 17.01 16.71 4.36
N PRO A 158 15.83 17.32 4.23
CA PRO A 158 14.94 17.01 3.12
C PRO A 158 15.64 17.17 1.76
N SER A 159 16.51 18.17 1.56
CA SER A 159 17.21 18.35 0.27
C SER A 159 18.18 17.21 -0.06
N GLU A 160 18.72 16.51 0.93
CA GLU A 160 19.58 15.33 0.74
C GLU A 160 18.79 14.01 0.59
N LEU A 161 17.51 13.98 0.99
CA LEU A 161 16.61 12.83 0.83
C LEU A 161 15.88 12.83 -0.53
N ASP A 162 16.63 13.02 -1.60
CA ASP A 162 16.12 13.08 -2.96
C ASP A 162 16.34 11.74 -3.73
N TYR A 163 16.16 11.73 -5.04
CA TYR A 163 16.41 10.52 -5.83
C TYR A 163 17.89 10.15 -5.93
N ALA A 164 18.85 11.01 -5.56
CA ALA A 164 20.24 10.60 -5.40
C ALA A 164 20.38 9.59 -4.23
N PHE A 165 19.61 9.76 -3.15
CA PHE A 165 19.55 8.79 -2.05
C PHE A 165 18.99 7.43 -2.50
N VAL A 166 17.95 7.43 -3.34
CA VAL A 166 17.37 6.21 -3.92
C VAL A 166 18.35 5.55 -4.88
N HIS A 167 18.98 6.34 -5.75
CA HIS A 167 19.99 5.90 -6.69
C HIS A 167 21.21 5.28 -5.98
N PHE A 168 21.66 5.88 -4.88
CA PHE A 168 22.72 5.34 -4.04
C PHE A 168 22.41 3.91 -3.56
N GLY A 169 21.19 3.67 -3.06
CA GLY A 169 20.74 2.32 -2.65
C GLY A 169 20.74 1.33 -3.82
N LEU A 170 20.17 1.74 -4.97
CA LEU A 170 20.12 0.92 -6.19
C LEU A 170 21.50 0.54 -6.73
N LYS A 171 22.53 1.38 -6.56
CA LYS A 171 23.90 1.09 -6.99
C LYS A 171 24.63 0.15 -6.04
N ASN A 172 24.49 0.37 -4.74
CA ASN A 172 25.26 -0.38 -3.73
C ASN A 172 24.62 -1.72 -3.35
N TRP A 173 23.29 -1.82 -3.40
CA TRP A 173 22.56 -3.07 -3.12
C TRP A 173 21.52 -3.37 -4.20
N PRO A 174 21.96 -3.55 -5.47
CA PRO A 174 21.05 -3.61 -6.61
C PRO A 174 19.96 -4.67 -6.45
N ILE A 175 20.33 -5.91 -6.12
CA ILE A 175 19.38 -7.01 -6.00
C ILE A 175 18.32 -6.73 -4.92
N ARG A 176 18.75 -6.24 -3.76
CA ARG A 176 17.85 -6.00 -2.62
C ARG A 176 16.93 -4.81 -2.88
N SER A 177 17.48 -3.69 -3.34
CA SER A 177 16.67 -2.52 -3.69
C SER A 177 15.67 -2.83 -4.80
N TRP A 178 16.09 -3.56 -5.85
CA TRP A 178 15.19 -3.99 -6.91
C TRP A 178 14.08 -4.89 -6.42
N ALA A 179 14.40 -5.92 -5.62
CA ALA A 179 13.39 -6.82 -5.07
C ALA A 179 12.37 -6.05 -4.21
N MET A 180 12.85 -5.15 -3.34
CA MET A 180 11.99 -4.34 -2.48
C MET A 180 11.07 -3.42 -3.28
N TYR A 181 11.59 -2.68 -4.27
CA TYR A 181 10.76 -1.82 -5.11
C TYR A 181 9.79 -2.61 -5.99
N ALA A 182 10.20 -3.75 -6.55
CA ALA A 182 9.32 -4.61 -7.33
C ALA A 182 8.14 -5.13 -6.50
N VAL A 183 8.40 -5.60 -5.27
CA VAL A 183 7.34 -6.07 -4.36
C VAL A 183 6.45 -4.92 -3.92
N LEU A 184 7.01 -3.76 -3.56
CA LEU A 184 6.26 -2.59 -3.10
C LEU A 184 5.33 -2.05 -4.21
N VAL A 185 5.87 -1.83 -5.40
CA VAL A 185 5.14 -1.30 -6.56
C VAL A 185 4.12 -2.32 -7.07
N GLY A 186 4.55 -3.57 -7.27
CA GLY A 186 3.69 -4.64 -7.75
C GLY A 186 2.51 -4.89 -6.80
N SER A 187 2.82 -5.17 -5.52
CA SER A 187 1.78 -5.44 -4.53
C SER A 187 0.92 -4.20 -4.27
N GLY A 188 1.50 -3.01 -4.18
CA GLY A 188 0.78 -1.76 -3.92
C GLY A 188 -0.21 -1.40 -5.02
N ILE A 189 0.22 -1.40 -6.27
CA ILE A 189 -0.65 -1.09 -7.42
C ILE A 189 -1.72 -2.16 -7.59
N THR A 190 -1.36 -3.45 -7.51
CA THR A 190 -2.34 -4.53 -7.60
C THR A 190 -3.37 -4.44 -6.45
N HIS A 191 -2.92 -4.21 -5.20
CA HIS A 191 -3.81 -4.06 -4.06
C HIS A 191 -4.80 -2.90 -4.26
N ALA A 192 -4.31 -1.75 -4.73
CA ALA A 192 -5.15 -0.58 -4.99
C ALA A 192 -6.19 -0.86 -6.09
N ILE A 193 -5.80 -1.49 -7.20
CA ILE A 193 -6.70 -1.76 -8.33
C ILE A 193 -7.81 -2.75 -7.96
N TYR A 194 -7.48 -3.83 -7.26
CA TYR A 194 -8.49 -4.80 -6.83
C TYR A 194 -9.32 -4.29 -5.63
N GLY A 195 -8.77 -3.36 -4.83
CA GLY A 195 -9.47 -2.75 -3.69
C GLY A 195 -10.45 -1.66 -4.11
N MET A 196 -10.15 -0.92 -5.19
CA MET A 196 -10.92 0.24 -5.63
C MET A 196 -12.42 -0.07 -5.85
N PRO A 197 -12.83 -1.13 -6.58
CA PRO A 197 -14.25 -1.43 -6.76
C PRO A 197 -14.97 -1.77 -5.45
N VAL A 198 -14.27 -2.39 -4.49
CA VAL A 198 -14.81 -2.76 -3.17
C VAL A 198 -15.14 -1.49 -2.38
N VAL A 199 -14.19 -0.57 -2.29
CA VAL A 199 -14.36 0.72 -1.62
C VAL A 199 -15.45 1.55 -2.31
N TRP A 200 -15.39 1.66 -3.64
CA TRP A 200 -16.34 2.45 -4.43
C TRP A 200 -17.78 2.02 -4.18
N ARG A 201 -18.04 0.71 -4.22
CA ARG A 201 -19.38 0.15 -4.00
C ARG A 201 -19.85 0.31 -2.56
N GLN A 202 -18.95 0.11 -1.59
CA GLN A 202 -19.35 0.06 -0.18
C GLN A 202 -19.47 1.44 0.46
N MET A 203 -18.69 2.42 0.01
CA MET A 203 -18.64 3.74 0.62
C MET A 203 -19.23 4.81 -0.30
N ILE A 204 -18.65 5.00 -1.48
CA ILE A 204 -18.97 6.13 -2.36
C ILE A 204 -20.41 6.04 -2.88
N LEU A 205 -20.83 4.88 -3.40
CA LEU A 205 -22.20 4.71 -3.88
C LEU A 205 -23.24 4.86 -2.76
N LYS A 206 -22.94 4.44 -1.52
CA LYS A 206 -23.86 4.60 -0.40
C LYS A 206 -24.02 6.07 0.00
N ILE A 207 -22.91 6.81 0.01
CA ILE A 207 -22.92 8.25 0.28
C ILE A 207 -23.73 8.98 -0.81
N LEU A 208 -23.46 8.70 -2.09
CA LEU A 208 -24.18 9.33 -3.21
C LEU A 208 -25.68 9.04 -3.20
N LYS A 209 -26.09 7.81 -2.86
CA LYS A 209 -27.51 7.45 -2.68
C LYS A 209 -28.16 8.20 -1.52
N LYS A 210 -27.45 8.34 -0.39
CA LYS A 210 -27.94 9.09 0.77
C LYS A 210 -28.22 10.55 0.40
N PHE A 211 -27.39 11.14 -0.46
CA PHE A 211 -27.59 12.50 -0.97
C PHE A 211 -28.60 12.59 -2.13
N ARG A 212 -29.31 11.49 -2.48
CA ARG A 212 -30.24 11.41 -3.62
C ARG A 212 -29.64 11.86 -4.97
N ALA A 213 -28.32 11.93 -5.07
CA ALA A 213 -27.63 12.44 -6.26
C ALA A 213 -27.64 11.45 -7.44
N VAL A 214 -27.96 10.17 -7.18
CA VAL A 214 -28.05 9.12 -8.20
C VAL A 214 -29.27 8.24 -7.93
N HIS A 215 -30.21 8.20 -8.87
CA HIS A 215 -31.45 7.41 -8.78
C HIS A 215 -31.36 6.05 -9.51
N SER A 216 -30.34 5.82 -10.34
CA SER A 216 -30.23 4.63 -11.20
C SER A 216 -28.98 3.79 -10.88
N GLU A 217 -29.18 2.58 -10.37
CA GLU A 217 -28.12 1.62 -10.03
C GLU A 217 -27.50 0.91 -11.24
N SER A 218 -28.21 0.81 -12.37
CA SER A 218 -27.91 -0.20 -13.40
C SER A 218 -26.79 0.19 -14.37
N ARG A 219 -26.43 1.48 -14.50
CA ARG A 219 -25.39 1.93 -15.44
C ARG A 219 -24.06 2.33 -14.81
N LEU A 220 -24.06 2.91 -13.59
CA LEU A 220 -22.81 3.40 -12.98
C LEU A 220 -21.95 2.29 -12.36
N GLY A 221 -22.57 1.21 -11.85
CA GLY A 221 -21.87 0.13 -11.13
C GLY A 221 -20.96 -0.75 -11.99
N THR A 222 -21.15 -0.71 -13.31
CA THR A 222 -20.40 -1.49 -14.32
C THR A 222 -19.24 -0.68 -14.93
N LEU A 223 -19.28 0.65 -14.81
CA LEU A 223 -18.34 1.55 -15.52
C LEU A 223 -16.93 1.58 -14.90
N TRP A 224 -16.80 1.30 -13.59
CA TRP A 224 -15.53 1.42 -12.85
C TRP A 224 -14.73 0.12 -12.76
N ARG A 225 -14.83 -0.76 -13.76
CA ARG A 225 -14.01 -1.97 -13.82
C ARG A 225 -12.64 -1.63 -14.41
N VAL A 226 -11.70 -1.25 -13.54
CA VAL A 226 -10.30 -1.07 -13.95
C VAL A 226 -9.77 -2.41 -14.44
N SER A 227 -9.26 -2.44 -15.66
CA SER A 227 -8.68 -3.65 -16.25
C SER A 227 -7.37 -4.00 -15.53
N PRO A 228 -7.10 -5.29 -15.24
CA PRO A 228 -5.78 -5.72 -14.76
C PRO A 228 -4.62 -5.24 -15.63
N LYS A 229 -4.87 -5.04 -16.94
CA LYS A 229 -3.90 -4.49 -17.90
C LYS A 229 -3.44 -3.08 -17.53
N THR A 230 -4.33 -2.25 -16.99
CA THR A 230 -3.99 -0.90 -16.50
C THR A 230 -3.04 -0.98 -15.32
N GLY A 231 -3.19 -1.97 -14.45
CA GLY A 231 -2.26 -2.22 -13.35
C GLY A 231 -0.88 -2.64 -13.82
N LEU A 232 -0.82 -3.58 -14.76
CA LEU A 232 0.44 -3.99 -15.36
C LEU A 232 1.16 -2.83 -16.06
N LEU A 233 0.42 -1.97 -16.75
CA LEU A 233 0.96 -0.75 -17.35
C LEU A 233 1.55 0.18 -16.28
N GLY A 234 0.79 0.47 -15.21
CA GLY A 234 1.25 1.31 -14.11
C GLY A 234 2.51 0.77 -13.43
N ILE A 235 2.53 -0.54 -13.13
CA ILE A 235 3.71 -1.23 -12.57
C ILE A 235 4.91 -1.09 -13.52
N SER A 236 4.71 -1.35 -14.82
CA SER A 236 5.78 -1.30 -15.82
C SER A 236 6.38 0.10 -15.95
N VAL A 237 5.55 1.15 -15.96
CA VAL A 237 6.00 2.55 -16.05
C VAL A 237 6.83 2.94 -14.84
N VAL A 238 6.37 2.62 -13.63
CA VAL A 238 7.11 2.94 -12.39
C VAL A 238 8.44 2.17 -12.34
N LEU A 239 8.43 0.86 -12.63
CA LEU A 239 9.66 0.06 -12.61
C LEU A 239 10.64 0.47 -13.72
N LEU A 240 10.16 0.92 -14.87
CA LEU A 240 11.00 1.52 -15.92
C LEU A 240 11.69 2.79 -15.42
N GLY A 241 10.99 3.64 -14.66
CA GLY A 241 11.61 4.82 -14.06
C GLY A 241 12.63 4.50 -12.98
N VAL A 242 12.36 3.51 -12.11
CA VAL A 242 13.36 2.95 -11.18
C VAL A 242 14.57 2.41 -11.94
N MET A 243 14.32 1.71 -13.07
CA MET A 243 15.40 1.25 -13.96
C MET A 243 16.24 2.40 -14.47
N ARG A 244 15.59 3.47 -14.94
CA ARG A 244 16.27 4.65 -15.47
C ARG A 244 17.17 5.28 -14.42
N ILE A 245 16.66 5.52 -13.21
CA ILE A 245 17.43 6.03 -12.08
C ILE A 245 18.65 5.15 -11.79
N SER A 246 18.49 3.82 -11.76
CA SER A 246 19.60 2.89 -11.46
C SER A 246 20.75 2.91 -12.48
N ARG A 247 20.48 3.37 -13.71
CA ARG A 247 21.46 3.39 -14.80
C ARG A 247 22.20 4.71 -14.95
N GLU A 248 21.77 5.76 -14.27
CA GLU A 248 22.42 7.07 -14.35
C GLU A 248 23.78 7.06 -13.61
N ASN A 249 24.56 8.12 -13.81
CA ASN A 249 25.78 8.36 -13.06
C ASN A 249 25.43 9.08 -11.77
N LEU A 250 25.95 8.59 -10.64
CA LEU A 250 25.70 9.18 -9.32
C LEU A 250 26.84 10.14 -8.98
N PHE A 251 26.51 11.44 -8.88
CA PHE A 251 27.44 12.47 -8.45
C PHE A 251 27.03 12.97 -7.06
N ILE A 252 27.68 12.46 -6.02
CA ILE A 252 27.45 12.88 -4.64
C ILE A 252 28.78 13.19 -3.95
N SER A 253 28.76 14.09 -2.97
CA SER A 253 29.95 14.38 -2.17
C SER A 253 30.30 13.18 -1.27
N ARG A 254 31.59 13.06 -0.90
CA ARG A 254 32.04 11.99 0.03
C ARG A 254 31.31 12.05 1.39
N LEU A 255 30.96 13.26 1.83
CA LEU A 255 30.18 13.44 3.05
C LEU A 255 28.77 12.86 2.88
N ALA A 256 28.07 13.22 1.80
CA ALA A 256 26.75 12.67 1.50
C ALA A 256 26.79 11.14 1.37
N GLU A 257 27.78 10.60 0.65
CA GLU A 257 28.01 9.16 0.52
C GLU A 257 28.11 8.46 1.88
N THR A 258 28.94 8.99 2.78
CA THR A 258 29.14 8.41 4.12
C THR A 258 27.84 8.41 4.94
N ARG A 259 27.06 9.50 4.87
CA ARG A 259 25.78 9.64 5.57
C ARG A 259 24.73 8.68 5.00
N MET A 260 24.59 8.63 3.67
CA MET A 260 23.68 7.73 2.97
C MET A 260 24.02 6.26 3.26
N ALA A 261 25.29 5.87 3.16
CA ALA A 261 25.76 4.52 3.49
C ALA A 261 25.39 4.12 4.92
N SER A 262 25.48 5.06 5.86
CA SER A 262 25.17 4.82 7.27
C SER A 262 23.68 4.61 7.50
N VAL A 263 22.82 5.37 6.81
CA VAL A 263 21.36 5.12 6.82
C VAL A 263 21.03 3.72 6.33
N TYR A 264 21.56 3.33 5.17
CA TYR A 264 21.28 2.00 4.62
C TYR A 264 21.81 0.90 5.58
N ARG A 265 23.04 1.00 6.09
CA ARG A 265 23.62 -0.02 6.99
C ARG A 265 22.91 -0.16 8.34
N MET A 266 22.19 0.87 8.79
CA MET A 266 21.32 0.77 9.97
C MET A 266 20.09 -0.11 9.71
N SER A 267 19.60 -0.15 8.47
CA SER A 267 18.54 -1.07 8.08
C SER A 267 19.07 -2.50 8.01
N VAL A 268 18.37 -3.43 8.67
CA VAL A 268 18.73 -4.87 8.68
C VAL A 268 18.79 -5.43 7.25
N LEU A 269 18.01 -4.87 6.32
CA LEU A 269 17.98 -5.30 4.91
C LEU A 269 19.26 -4.97 4.13
N TYR A 270 20.00 -3.93 4.51
CA TYR A 270 21.13 -3.40 3.74
C TYR A 270 22.45 -3.46 4.52
N ARG A 271 22.46 -4.11 5.69
CA ARG A 271 23.66 -4.22 6.54
C ARG A 271 24.79 -5.03 5.88
N TRP A 272 24.45 -6.02 5.06
CA TRP A 272 25.37 -6.99 4.46
C TRP A 272 25.59 -6.79 2.97
#